data_AF-A0A0F9JMB5-F1
#
_entry.id   AF-A0A0F9JMB5-F1
#
_cell.length_a   1.000
_cell.length_b   1.000
_cell.length_c   1.000
_cell.angle_alpha   90.00
_cell.angle_beta   90.00
_cell.angle_gamma   90.00
#
_symmetry.space_group_name_H-M   'P 1'
#
loop_
_entity.id
_entity.type
_entity.pdbx_description
1 polymer ?
#
loop_
_entity_poly.entity_id
_entity_poly.type
_entity_poly.pdbx_seq_one_letter_code
_entity_poly.pdbx_strand_id
1 'polypeptide(L)'
;MRLQDTAPKLLSSQELDDAIEAWAEWSRSPTIGAIGSVVSHMREAPAADSDIMSDEIAVTDRAVGRTMMEAWENKRLIRHHFLGRQTIIMLSLFWNVSENGLIRLLAEVKGRIGWHIFEIENERLTIARNRIK
;
A
#
# COMPACT_ATOMS: atom_id res chain seq x y z
N MET A 1 16.39 0.22 -22.11
CA MET A 1 16.55 -0.31 -20.74
C MET A 1 16.25 -1.80 -20.81
N ARG A 2 17.19 -2.70 -20.45
CA ARG A 2 16.99 -4.16 -20.55
C ARG A 2 16.14 -4.64 -19.36
N LEU A 3 15.19 -5.54 -19.61
CA LEU A 3 14.32 -6.21 -18.62
C LEU A 3 15.04 -7.31 -17.80
N GLN A 4 16.36 -7.19 -17.69
CA GLN A 4 17.28 -7.95 -16.83
C GLN A 4 17.64 -6.93 -15.72
N ASP A 5 17.45 -7.07 -14.41
CA ASP A 5 17.30 -8.22 -13.54
C ASP A 5 16.82 -7.72 -12.17
N THR A 6 15.56 -7.93 -11.81
CA THR A 6 15.20 -8.12 -10.39
C THR A 6 14.03 -9.08 -10.34
N ALA A 7 14.26 -10.27 -9.80
CA ALA A 7 13.16 -11.09 -9.32
C ALA A 7 12.35 -10.27 -8.30
N PRO A 8 11.02 -10.45 -8.22
CA PRO A 8 10.24 -9.73 -7.23
C PRO A 8 10.82 -10.08 -5.86
N LYS A 9 11.13 -9.06 -5.07
CA LYS A 9 11.83 -9.21 -3.79
C LYS A 9 10.85 -8.85 -2.68
N LEU A 10 10.78 -9.69 -1.64
CA LEU A 10 10.12 -9.28 -0.41
C LEU A 10 10.88 -8.09 0.19
N LEU A 11 10.18 -6.97 0.37
CA LEU A 11 10.73 -5.80 1.03
C LEU A 11 11.14 -6.17 2.48
N SER A 12 12.30 -5.69 2.91
CA SER A 12 12.68 -5.71 4.32
C SER A 12 11.70 -4.86 5.13
N SER A 13 11.72 -5.01 6.45
CA SER A 13 10.83 -4.23 7.33
C SER A 13 10.99 -2.72 7.11
N GLN A 14 12.22 -2.22 6.93
CA GLN A 14 12.47 -0.79 6.70
C GLN A 14 11.99 -0.34 5.32
N GLU A 15 12.33 -1.09 4.26
CA GLU A 15 11.86 -0.78 2.89
C GLU A 15 10.32 -0.71 2.82
N LEU A 16 9.64 -1.58 3.57
CA LEU A 16 8.18 -1.60 3.65
C LEU A 16 7.61 -0.41 4.44
N ASP A 17 8.27 0.01 5.52
CA ASP A 17 7.88 1.24 6.24
C ASP A 17 8.03 2.48 5.35
N ASP A 18 9.15 2.58 4.62
CA ASP A 18 9.43 3.69 3.73
C ASP A 18 8.41 3.76 2.59
N ALA A 19 8.05 2.61 1.99
CA ALA A 19 7.02 2.52 0.96
C ALA A 19 5.63 2.95 1.47
N ILE A 20 5.24 2.46 2.66
CA ILE A 20 3.95 2.81 3.27
C ILE A 20 3.90 4.31 3.64
N GLU A 21 4.98 4.88 4.16
CA GLU A 21 5.02 6.31 4.50
C GLU A 21 4.98 7.18 3.23
N ALA A 22 5.72 6.81 2.18
CA ALA A 22 5.67 7.51 0.89
C ALA A 22 4.26 7.48 0.28
N TRP A 23 3.60 6.32 0.31
CA TRP A 23 2.19 6.18 -0.11
C TRP A 23 1.25 7.00 0.77
N ALA A 24 1.44 7.00 2.10
CA ALA A 24 0.59 7.74 3.03
C ALA A 24 0.72 9.25 2.82
N GLU A 25 1.94 9.76 2.61
CA GLU A 25 2.19 11.17 2.31
C GLU A 25 1.54 11.59 0.98
N TRP A 26 1.71 10.78 -0.07
CA TRP A 26 1.03 10.99 -1.35
C TRP A 26 -0.49 10.99 -1.21
N SER A 27 -1.05 10.04 -0.46
CA SER A 27 -2.49 9.89 -0.24
C SER A 27 -3.10 11.05 0.56
N ARG A 28 -2.33 11.64 1.47
CA ARG A 28 -2.75 12.82 2.27
C ARG A 28 -2.67 14.12 1.48
N SER A 29 -1.94 14.17 0.37
CA SER A 29 -1.78 15.40 -0.41
C SER A 29 -3.13 15.86 -0.98
N PRO A 30 -3.60 17.07 -0.65
CA PRO A 30 -4.94 17.54 -1.04
C PRO A 30 -5.10 17.74 -2.56
N THR A 31 -3.99 17.98 -3.28
CA THR A 31 -3.96 18.13 -4.74
C THR A 31 -3.77 16.81 -5.46
N ILE A 32 -2.98 15.89 -4.89
CA ILE A 32 -2.53 14.67 -5.55
C ILE A 32 -3.37 13.46 -5.13
N GLY A 33 -3.61 13.29 -3.83
CA GLY A 33 -4.44 12.21 -3.28
C GLY A 33 -5.91 12.34 -3.68
N ALA A 34 -6.41 13.55 -3.93
CA ALA A 34 -7.75 13.76 -4.46
C ALA A 34 -7.91 13.22 -5.90
N ILE A 35 -6.87 13.35 -6.73
CA ILE A 35 -6.85 12.81 -8.10
C ILE A 35 -6.63 11.28 -8.05
N GLY A 36 -5.69 10.82 -7.22
CA GLY A 36 -5.38 9.40 -7.04
C GLY A 36 -6.52 8.54 -6.49
N SER A 37 -7.29 9.07 -5.52
CA SER A 37 -8.48 8.41 -4.94
C SER A 37 -9.61 8.21 -5.96
N VAL A 38 -9.76 9.14 -6.91
CA VAL A 38 -10.72 8.99 -8.03
C VAL A 38 -10.25 7.92 -9.01
N VAL A 39 -8.95 7.85 -9.29
CA VAL A 39 -8.35 6.86 -10.19
C VAL A 39 -8.38 5.44 -9.59
N SER A 40 -8.14 5.27 -8.28
CA SER A 40 -8.19 3.96 -7.62
C SER A 40 -9.61 3.40 -7.49
N HIS A 41 -10.63 4.26 -7.51
CA HIS A 41 -12.04 3.87 -7.60
C HIS A 41 -12.52 3.58 -9.04
N MET A 42 -11.79 4.01 -10.06
CA MET A 42 -12.07 3.66 -11.45
C MET A 42 -11.36 2.35 -11.80
N ARG A 43 -12.12 1.26 -11.72
CA ARG A 43 -11.70 -0.14 -11.95
C ARG A 43 -10.91 -0.43 -13.24
N GLU A 44 -10.86 0.51 -14.18
CA GLU A 44 -10.30 0.36 -15.53
C GLU A 44 -9.60 1.64 -16.05
N ALA A 45 -9.22 2.58 -15.19
CA ALA A 45 -8.43 3.72 -15.68
C ALA A 45 -7.02 3.22 -16.05
N PRO A 46 -6.55 3.37 -17.31
CA PRO A 46 -5.13 3.27 -17.59
C PRO A 46 -4.47 4.24 -16.61
N ALA A 47 -3.43 3.76 -15.90
CA ALA A 47 -2.67 4.58 -14.96
C ALA A 47 -2.47 5.92 -15.65
N ALA A 48 -3.11 6.97 -15.10
CA ALA A 48 -2.97 8.28 -15.70
C ALA A 48 -1.46 8.50 -15.80
N ASP A 49 -0.97 8.73 -17.01
CA ASP A 49 0.39 9.22 -17.31
C ASP A 49 0.51 10.62 -16.69
N SER A 50 0.39 10.69 -15.37
CA SER A 50 0.60 11.86 -14.57
C SER A 50 1.97 11.64 -13.95
N ASP A 51 2.87 12.59 -14.18
CA ASP A 51 4.19 12.70 -13.55
C ASP A 51 4.13 12.80 -12.00
N ILE A 52 2.98 12.47 -11.40
CA ILE A 52 2.58 12.71 -10.03
C ILE A 52 2.60 11.40 -9.21
N MET A 53 2.45 10.22 -9.84
CA MET A 53 2.43 8.93 -9.14
C MET A 53 3.55 8.02 -9.64
N SER A 54 4.54 7.76 -8.79
CA SER A 54 5.60 6.79 -9.11
C SER A 54 5.04 5.36 -9.19
N ASP A 55 5.70 4.49 -9.94
CA ASP A 55 5.34 3.07 -10.02
C ASP A 55 5.29 2.40 -8.64
N GLU A 56 6.20 2.78 -7.74
CA GLU A 56 6.27 2.29 -6.36
C GLU A 56 5.04 2.70 -5.55
N ILE A 57 4.60 3.95 -5.66
CA ILE A 57 3.37 4.44 -5.03
C ILE A 57 2.15 3.71 -5.60
N ALA A 58 2.11 3.49 -6.92
CA ALA A 58 1.01 2.80 -7.58
C ALA A 58 0.90 1.31 -7.15
N VAL A 59 2.03 0.62 -6.99
CA VAL A 59 2.06 -0.75 -6.45
C VAL A 59 1.59 -0.75 -5.00
N THR A 60 2.12 0.17 -4.18
CA THR A 60 1.77 0.27 -2.76
C THR A 60 0.29 0.61 -2.56
N ASP A 61 -0.27 1.52 -3.36
CA ASP A 61 -1.68 1.89 -3.31
C ASP A 61 -2.59 0.69 -3.61
N ARG A 62 -2.28 -0.06 -4.66
CA ARG A 62 -3.01 -1.29 -4.98
C ARG A 62 -2.88 -2.35 -3.89
N ALA A 63 -1.69 -2.51 -3.30
CA ALA A 63 -1.45 -3.44 -2.21
C ALA A 63 -2.27 -3.06 -0.97
N VAL A 64 -2.24 -1.79 -0.59
CA VAL A 64 -3.05 -1.25 0.51
C VAL A 64 -4.54 -1.41 0.24
N GLY A 65 -4.99 -1.13 -1.00
CA GLY A 65 -6.37 -1.35 -1.42
C GLY A 65 -6.81 -2.80 -1.26
N ARG A 66 -5.99 -3.77 -1.67
CA ARG A 66 -6.23 -5.21 -1.44
C ARG A 66 -6.34 -5.50 0.07
N THR A 67 -5.38 -5.05 0.89
CA THR A 67 -5.40 -5.27 2.34
C THR A 67 -6.63 -4.67 3.03
N MET A 68 -7.10 -3.48 2.60
CA MET A 68 -8.32 -2.86 3.12
C MET A 68 -9.59 -3.66 2.83
N MET A 69 -9.61 -4.44 1.74
CA MET A 69 -10.76 -5.26 1.35
C MET A 69 -10.79 -6.62 2.05
N GLU A 70 -9.67 -7.10 2.60
CA GLU A 70 -9.60 -8.40 3.28
C GLU A 70 -10.34 -8.41 4.63
N ALA A 71 -10.20 -7.35 5.42
CA ALA A 71 -10.78 -7.28 6.77
C ALA A 71 -11.10 -5.83 7.17
N TRP A 72 -12.17 -5.65 7.95
CA TRP A 72 -12.59 -4.31 8.37
C TRP A 72 -11.58 -3.67 9.35
N GLU A 73 -10.91 -4.50 10.15
CA GLU A 73 -9.85 -4.10 11.08
C GLU A 73 -8.65 -3.49 10.33
N ASN A 74 -8.24 -4.12 9.22
CA ASN A 74 -7.17 -3.62 8.36
C ASN A 74 -7.50 -2.23 7.84
N LYS A 75 -8.69 -2.09 7.26
CA LYS A 75 -9.19 -0.79 6.76
C LYS A 75 -9.19 0.27 7.84
N ARG A 76 -9.60 -0.09 9.05
CA ARG A 76 -9.65 0.83 10.19
C ARG A 76 -8.24 1.25 10.60
N LEU A 77 -7.31 0.31 10.76
CA LEU A 77 -5.90 0.63 11.08
C LEU A 77 -5.25 1.49 10.02
N ILE A 78 -5.45 1.19 8.73
CA ILE A 78 -4.82 1.97 7.67
C ILE A 78 -5.33 3.42 7.66
N ARG A 79 -6.65 3.61 7.84
CA ARG A 79 -7.25 4.95 7.89
C ARG A 79 -6.78 5.75 9.09
N HIS A 80 -6.71 5.12 10.26
CA HIS A 80 -6.48 5.84 11.50
C HIS A 80 -4.98 5.99 11.81
N HIS A 81 -4.18 4.94 11.61
CA HIS A 81 -2.76 4.95 11.88
C HIS A 81 -1.96 5.58 10.74
N PHE A 82 -1.98 4.99 9.54
CA PHE A 82 -1.14 5.46 8.43
C PHE A 82 -1.63 6.80 7.85
N LEU A 83 -2.93 6.90 7.52
CA LEU A 83 -3.49 8.14 6.97
C LEU A 83 -3.77 9.19 8.05
N GLY A 84 -4.30 8.77 9.19
CA GLY A 84 -4.69 9.68 10.28
C GLY A 84 -3.56 10.09 11.22
N ARG A 85 -2.37 9.47 11.11
CA ARG A 85 -1.21 9.67 12.01
C ARG A 85 -1.54 9.48 13.49
N GLN A 86 -2.57 8.71 13.82
CA GLN A 86 -2.94 8.44 15.20
C GLN A 86 -1.96 7.44 15.82
N THR A 87 -1.46 7.76 17.00
CA THR A 87 -0.53 6.89 17.74
C THR A 87 -1.24 5.65 18.27
N ILE A 88 -0.50 4.59 18.56
CA ILE A 88 -1.05 3.37 19.17
C ILE A 88 -1.79 3.68 20.48
N ILE A 89 -1.27 4.60 21.29
CA ILE A 89 -1.90 5.05 22.53
C ILE A 89 -3.25 5.73 22.26
N MET A 90 -3.32 6.61 21.24
CA MET A 90 -4.59 7.24 20.88
C MET A 90 -5.62 6.21 20.39
N LEU A 91 -5.18 5.23 19.61
CA LEU A 91 -6.02 4.16 19.09
C LEU A 91 -6.49 3.20 20.18
N SER A 92 -5.62 2.84 21.13
CA SER A 92 -5.96 1.94 22.24
C SER A 92 -7.07 2.55 23.10
N LEU A 93 -6.95 3.84 23.42
CA LEU A 93 -7.96 4.58 24.17
C LEU A 93 -9.26 4.74 23.36
N PHE A 94 -9.17 5.13 22.09
CA PHE A 94 -10.35 5.40 21.27
C PHE A 94 -11.13 4.13 20.92
N TRP A 95 -10.46 2.98 20.76
CA TRP A 95 -11.09 1.71 20.41
C TRP A 95 -11.34 0.81 21.61
N ASN A 96 -10.89 1.20 22.81
CA ASN A 96 -10.94 0.42 24.03
C ASN A 96 -10.35 -0.99 23.86
N VAL A 97 -9.13 -1.05 23.31
CA VAL A 97 -8.37 -2.28 23.07
C VAL A 97 -6.95 -2.12 23.61
N SER A 98 -6.27 -3.23 23.90
CA SER A 98 -4.90 -3.17 24.41
C SER A 98 -3.90 -2.69 23.35
N GLU A 99 -2.90 -1.92 23.79
CA GLU A 99 -1.80 -1.49 22.91
C GLU A 99 -1.04 -2.68 22.30
N ASN A 100 -0.80 -3.73 23.09
CA ASN A 100 -0.17 -4.96 22.60
C ASN A 100 -0.99 -5.65 21.49
N GLY A 101 -2.33 -5.63 21.59
CA GLY A 101 -3.19 -6.14 20.55
C GLY A 101 -3.07 -5.33 19.26
N LEU A 102 -3.05 -4.00 19.38
CA LEU A 102 -2.87 -3.10 18.23
C LEU A 102 -1.50 -3.22 17.57
N ILE A 103 -0.43 -3.38 18.36
CA ILE A 103 0.93 -3.58 17.82
C ILE A 103 0.99 -4.85 16.98
N ARG A 104 0.41 -5.96 17.46
CA ARG A 104 0.34 -7.21 16.70
C ARG A 104 -0.47 -7.04 15.43
N LEU A 105 -1.64 -6.42 15.53
CA LEU A 105 -2.52 -6.19 14.38
C LEU A 105 -1.87 -5.26 13.35
N LEU A 106 -1.13 -4.23 13.77
CA LEU A 106 -0.33 -3.39 12.86
C LEU A 106 0.74 -4.19 12.13
N ALA A 107 1.47 -5.06 12.84
CA ALA A 107 2.47 -5.93 12.22
C ALA A 107 1.84 -6.88 11.20
N GLU A 108 0.66 -7.42 11.49
CA GLU A 108 -0.10 -8.26 10.55
C GLU A 108 -0.55 -7.46 9.31
N VAL A 109 -1.14 -6.29 9.50
CA VAL A 109 -1.55 -5.40 8.40
C VAL A 109 -0.36 -5.02 7.53
N LYS A 110 0.76 -4.65 8.14
CA LYS A 110 2.00 -4.34 7.42
C LYS A 110 2.48 -5.56 6.62
N GLY A 111 2.53 -6.74 7.25
CA GLY A 111 2.90 -7.99 6.57
C GLY A 111 2.01 -8.32 5.37
N ARG A 112 0.70 -8.06 5.48
CA ARG A 112 -0.26 -8.23 4.38
C ARG A 112 -0.01 -7.27 3.22
N ILE A 113 0.26 -6.00 3.51
CA ILE A 113 0.62 -5.02 2.48
C ILE A 113 1.89 -5.48 1.75
N GLY A 114 2.92 -5.86 2.50
CA GLY A 114 4.18 -6.35 1.92
C GLY A 114 3.99 -7.59 1.03
N TRP A 115 3.12 -8.51 1.42
CA TRP A 115 2.79 -9.69 0.60
C TRP A 115 2.11 -9.30 -0.72
N HIS A 116 1.15 -8.37 -0.70
CA HIS A 116 0.49 -7.94 -1.93
C HIS A 116 1.39 -7.12 -2.85
N ILE A 117 2.33 -6.34 -2.31
CA ILE A 117 3.37 -5.67 -3.14
C ILE A 117 4.11 -6.73 -3.96
N PHE A 118 4.60 -7.77 -3.29
CA PHE A 118 5.31 -8.88 -3.94
C PHE A 118 4.43 -9.58 -5.01
N GLU A 119 3.17 -9.88 -4.70
CA GLU A 119 2.24 -10.48 -5.67
C GLU A 119 2.06 -9.62 -6.92
N ILE A 120 1.82 -8.31 -6.74
CA ILE A 120 1.61 -7.37 -7.84
C ILE A 120 2.86 -7.27 -8.73
N GLU A 121 4.04 -7.20 -8.14
CA GLU A 121 5.30 -7.15 -8.90
C GLU A 121 5.52 -8.45 -9.69
N ASN A 122 5.21 -9.60 -9.08
CA ASN A 122 5.31 -10.89 -9.75
C ASN A 122 4.28 -11.04 -10.90
N GLU A 123 3.05 -10.54 -10.71
CA GLU A 123 2.02 -10.45 -11.77
C GLU A 123 2.53 -9.62 -12.96
N ARG A 124 3.13 -8.44 -12.69
CA ARG A 124 3.71 -7.54 -13.72
C ARG A 124 4.80 -8.23 -14.55
N LEU A 125 5.71 -8.93 -13.88
CA LEU A 125 6.80 -9.67 -14.53
C LEU A 125 6.28 -10.82 -15.39
N THR A 126 5.26 -11.53 -14.91
CA THR A 126 4.63 -12.63 -15.66
C THR A 126 3.98 -12.12 -16.94
N ILE A 127 3.27 -10.99 -16.89
CA ILE A 127 2.67 -10.35 -18.06
C ILE A 127 3.74 -9.90 -19.06
N ALA A 128 4.81 -9.25 -18.58
CA ALA A 128 5.90 -8.78 -19.44
C ALA A 128 6.58 -9.95 -20.20
N ARG A 129 6.78 -11.10 -19.52
CA ARG A 129 7.34 -12.31 -20.14
C ARG A 129 6.44 -12.88 -21.24
N ASN A 130 5.13 -12.85 -21.05
CA ASN A 130 4.17 -13.39 -22.03
C ASN A 130 4.05 -12.51 -23.28
N ARG A 131 4.37 -11.21 -23.21
CA ARG A 131 4.34 -10.29 -24.36
C ARG A 131 5.54 -10.41 -25.31
N ILE A 132 6.60 -11.10 -24.90
CA ILE A 132 7.84 -11.28 -25.67
C ILE A 132 7.80 -12.59 -26.48
N LYS A 133 6.85 -13.49 -26.18
CA LYS A 133 6.60 -14.73 -26.94
C LYS A 133 5.59 -14.48 -28.05
#